data_AF-A0A1I0GJK8-F1
#
_entry.id   AF-A0A1I0GJK8-F1
#
_cell.length_a   1.000
_cell.length_b   1.000
_cell.length_c   1.000
_cell.angle_alpha   90.00
_cell.angle_beta   90.00
_cell.angle_gamma   90.00
#
_symmetry.space_group_name_H-M   'P 1'
#
loop_
_entity.id
_entity.type
_entity.pdbx_description
1 polymer ?
#
loop_
_entity_poly.entity_id
_entity_poly.type
_entity_poly.pdbx_seq_one_letter_code
_entity_poly.pdbx_strand_id
1 'polypeptide(L)'
;MRTPPSRSGGGWLADRPVAHKVLASVGIASLTALLVGGLALGDLQHLRDARDAELDTALPYVNALHDVGLTAKATANDERGYLLSGDPEFLTEIEERLGKVEGHLADARSAADTADETAFVDRLETEVGAWSASLQAEFDLYATDRGAAVAMAFDQTRSLRKVYEETLDTGIEAADAALMEGASYADTVSAAVWRTVVVCAVGVLLALGLGLAVARSFSRGLGRLRVAADRLAGGDLTVSVGLQQRDEIGRTAASLDTAVAELRTVMGTVVGAADSVASSSEELSASSAQISASAEETSAQSGVVAGAAEEVSRNVQTVAAGAEQMGASIREIASNAAEASEVAARAVTAAETTT
;
A
#
# COMPACT_ATOMS: atom_id res chain seq x y z
N MET A 1 -7.78 43.15 -2.06
CA MET A 1 -8.56 42.01 -1.53
C MET A 1 -7.77 40.74 -1.79
N ARG A 2 -7.22 40.10 -0.75
CA ARG A 2 -6.55 38.80 -0.87
C ARG A 2 -7.62 37.71 -0.86
N THR A 3 -7.81 37.03 -1.98
CA THR A 3 -8.60 35.80 -2.07
C THR A 3 -8.06 34.77 -1.08
N PRO A 4 -8.89 34.17 -0.21
CA PRO A 4 -8.42 33.13 0.70
C PRO A 4 -7.96 31.91 -0.10
N PRO A 5 -6.88 31.22 0.32
CA PRO A 5 -6.43 30.01 -0.36
C PRO A 5 -7.54 28.97 -0.28
N SER A 6 -7.97 28.47 -1.44
CA SER A 6 -8.86 27.32 -1.52
C SER A 6 -8.23 26.18 -0.73
N ARG A 7 -8.89 25.74 0.35
CA ARG A 7 -8.59 24.45 0.98
C ARG A 7 -8.85 23.37 -0.07
N SER A 8 -7.86 23.07 -0.90
CA SER A 8 -7.91 21.90 -1.76
C SER A 8 -8.11 20.72 -0.83
N GLY A 9 -9.16 19.94 -1.06
CA GLY A 9 -9.56 18.81 -0.22
C GLY A 9 -8.49 17.72 -0.17
N GLY A 10 -7.41 17.97 0.56
CA GLY A 10 -6.53 16.94 1.09
C GLY A 10 -7.37 16.18 2.10
N GLY A 11 -8.10 15.17 1.61
CA GLY A 11 -8.96 14.34 2.43
C GLY A 11 -8.20 13.78 3.63
N TRP A 12 -8.93 13.36 4.66
CA TRP A 12 -8.42 12.80 5.92
C TRP A 12 -7.17 11.90 5.80
N LEU A 13 -7.05 11.18 4.68
CA LEU A 13 -5.86 10.40 4.31
C LEU A 13 -4.58 11.23 4.21
N ALA A 14 -4.58 12.40 3.57
CA ALA A 14 -3.37 13.16 3.26
C ALA A 14 -2.52 13.53 4.49
N ASP A 15 -3.17 13.89 5.60
CA ASP A 15 -2.51 14.37 6.83
C ASP A 15 -2.06 13.24 7.77
N ARG A 16 -2.41 11.98 7.48
CA ARG A 16 -2.04 10.84 8.34
C ARG A 16 -0.61 10.36 8.07
N PRO A 17 0.09 9.84 9.09
CA PRO A 17 1.40 9.22 8.91
C PRO A 17 1.39 8.15 7.82
N VAL A 18 2.49 8.05 7.08
CA VAL A 18 2.76 7.05 6.04
C VAL A 18 2.46 5.64 6.53
N ALA A 19 2.94 5.30 7.74
CA ALA A 19 2.70 3.98 8.33
C ALA A 19 1.20 3.68 8.50
N HIS A 20 0.40 4.67 8.93
CA HIS A 20 -1.04 4.47 9.12
C HIS A 20 -1.78 4.27 7.80
N LYS A 21 -1.36 4.97 6.73
CA LYS A 21 -1.92 4.79 5.38
C LYS A 21 -1.68 3.38 4.86
N VAL A 22 -0.44 2.88 5.01
CA VAL A 22 -0.05 1.53 4.59
C VAL A 22 -0.78 0.48 5.44
N LEU A 23 -0.76 0.61 6.77
CA LEU A 23 -1.45 -0.31 7.68
C LEU A 23 -2.96 -0.33 7.45
N ALA A 24 -3.59 0.81 7.11
CA ALA A 24 -5.00 0.84 6.76
C ALA A 24 -5.28 0.05 5.47
N SER A 25 -4.43 0.18 4.44
CA SER A 25 -4.59 -0.56 3.19
C SER A 25 -4.42 -2.07 3.37
N VAL A 26 -3.41 -2.49 4.12
CA VAL A 26 -3.18 -3.90 4.48
C VAL A 26 -4.31 -4.39 5.38
N GLY A 27 -4.73 -3.58 6.36
CA GLY A 27 -5.80 -3.90 7.29
C GLY A 27 -7.14 -4.15 6.60
N ILE A 28 -7.51 -3.36 5.58
CA ILE A 28 -8.73 -3.61 4.80
C ILE A 28 -8.63 -4.92 4.01
N ALA A 29 -7.48 -5.21 3.40
CA ALA A 29 -7.28 -6.46 2.69
C ALA A 29 -7.34 -7.67 3.63
N SER A 30 -6.68 -7.61 4.79
CA SER A 30 -6.73 -8.66 5.81
C SER A 30 -8.13 -8.83 6.40
N LEU A 31 -8.83 -7.73 6.70
CA LEU A 31 -10.21 -7.77 7.20
C LEU A 31 -11.15 -8.38 6.16
N THR A 32 -10.98 -8.04 4.88
CA THR A 32 -11.73 -8.65 3.79
C THR A 32 -11.50 -10.16 3.74
N ALA A 33 -10.24 -10.59 3.81
CA ALA A 33 -9.90 -12.02 3.80
C ALA A 33 -10.52 -12.76 5.01
N LEU A 34 -10.48 -12.15 6.21
CA LEU A 34 -11.11 -12.71 7.41
C LEU A 34 -12.63 -12.76 7.29
N LEU A 35 -13.26 -11.72 6.75
CA LEU A 35 -14.70 -11.68 6.54
C LEU A 35 -15.15 -12.72 5.51
N VAL A 36 -14.45 -12.84 4.38
CA VAL A 36 -14.73 -13.85 3.36
C VAL A 36 -14.52 -15.25 3.92
N GLY A 37 -13.41 -15.48 4.65
CA GLY A 37 -13.15 -16.77 5.28
C GLY A 37 -14.20 -17.15 6.34
N GLY A 38 -14.58 -16.20 7.19
CA GLY A 38 -15.63 -16.41 8.20
C GLY A 38 -17.01 -16.65 7.59
N LEU A 39 -17.37 -15.89 6.56
CA LEU A 39 -18.63 -16.05 5.83
C LEU A 39 -18.68 -17.39 5.09
N ALA A 40 -17.58 -17.79 4.44
CA ALA A 40 -17.48 -19.09 3.78
C ALA A 40 -17.61 -20.26 4.78
N LEU A 41 -17.00 -20.15 5.97
CA LEU A 41 -17.16 -21.17 7.02
C LEU A 41 -18.61 -21.24 7.53
N GLY A 42 -19.27 -20.10 7.71
CA GLY A 42 -20.68 -20.05 8.11
C GLY A 42 -21.62 -20.60 7.04
N ASP A 43 -21.40 -20.23 5.77
CA ASP A 43 -22.17 -20.74 4.64
C ASP A 43 -21.98 -22.27 4.48
N LEU A 44 -20.77 -22.80 4.69
CA LEU A 44 -20.52 -24.24 4.68
C LEU A 44 -21.24 -24.98 5.81
N GLN A 45 -21.36 -24.38 7.00
CA GLN A 45 -22.13 -24.94 8.11
C GLN A 45 -23.62 -24.96 7.78
N HIS A 46 -24.16 -23.83 7.31
CA HIS A 46 -25.57 -23.77 6.89
C HIS A 46 -25.90 -24.73 5.76
N LEU A 47 -24.99 -24.93 4.80
CA LEU A 47 -25.16 -25.90 3.72
C LEU A 47 -25.17 -27.34 4.24
N ARG A 48 -24.31 -27.65 5.21
CA ARG A 48 -24.32 -28.97 5.86
C ARG A 48 -25.63 -29.17 6.60
N ASP A 49 -26.04 -28.22 7.44
CA ASP A 49 -27.28 -28.32 8.23
C ASP A 49 -28.52 -28.45 7.34
N ALA A 50 -28.57 -27.68 6.23
CA ALA A 50 -29.66 -27.78 5.26
C ALA A 50 -29.70 -29.15 4.56
N ARG A 51 -28.53 -29.70 4.21
CA ARG A 51 -28.46 -31.03 3.59
C ARG A 51 -28.81 -32.13 4.58
N ASP A 52 -28.33 -32.04 5.81
CA ASP A 52 -28.63 -33.02 6.86
C ASP A 52 -30.14 -33.03 7.16
N ALA A 53 -30.78 -31.85 7.26
CA ALA A 53 -32.23 -31.75 7.45
C ALA A 53 -33.05 -32.31 6.27
N GLU A 54 -32.60 -32.08 5.04
CA GLU A 54 -33.22 -32.64 3.83
C GLU A 54 -33.10 -34.18 3.82
N LEU A 55 -31.92 -34.72 4.13
CA LEU A 55 -31.70 -36.17 4.19
C LEU A 55 -32.46 -36.83 5.33
N ASP A 56 -32.54 -36.20 6.51
CA ASP A 56 -33.28 -36.70 7.66
C ASP A 56 -34.79 -36.83 7.38
N THR A 57 -35.31 -36.05 6.42
CA THR A 57 -36.72 -36.09 6.02
C THR A 57 -36.96 -37.04 4.86
N ALA A 58 -36.12 -36.96 3.81
CA ALA A 58 -36.34 -37.71 2.58
C ALA A 58 -35.89 -39.18 2.64
N LEU A 59 -34.84 -39.52 3.40
CA LEU A 59 -34.38 -40.92 3.50
C LEU A 59 -35.41 -41.86 4.15
N PRO A 60 -36.09 -41.50 5.26
CA PRO A 60 -37.15 -42.34 5.81
C PRO A 60 -38.26 -42.64 4.81
N TYR A 61 -38.66 -41.65 4.00
CA TYR A 61 -39.68 -41.81 2.97
C TYR A 61 -39.26 -42.83 1.91
N VAL A 62 -38.07 -42.66 1.32
CA VAL A 62 -37.56 -43.55 0.28
C VAL A 62 -37.31 -44.96 0.79
N ASN A 63 -36.73 -45.09 1.99
CA ASN A 63 -36.52 -46.41 2.60
C ASN A 63 -37.85 -47.13 2.86
N ALA A 64 -38.86 -46.43 3.36
CA ALA A 64 -40.18 -47.03 3.59
C ALA A 64 -40.82 -47.52 2.28
N LEU A 65 -40.72 -46.78 1.18
CA LEU A 65 -41.17 -47.24 -0.14
C LEU A 65 -40.41 -48.48 -0.62
N HIS A 66 -39.09 -48.53 -0.42
CA HIS A 66 -38.30 -49.73 -0.72
C HIS A 66 -38.74 -50.94 0.13
N ASP A 67 -39.01 -50.73 1.42
CA ASP A 67 -39.46 -51.79 2.33
C ASP A 67 -40.87 -52.31 1.97
N VAL A 68 -41.79 -51.44 1.53
CA VAL A 68 -43.07 -51.84 0.93
C VAL A 68 -42.82 -52.77 -0.26
N GLY A 69 -41.97 -52.36 -1.21
CA GLY A 69 -41.70 -53.13 -2.41
C GLY A 69 -41.04 -54.47 -2.15
N LEU A 70 -40.03 -54.51 -1.27
CA LEU A 70 -39.34 -55.73 -0.88
C LEU A 70 -40.28 -56.70 -0.17
N THR A 71 -41.07 -56.22 0.78
CA THR A 71 -41.98 -57.06 1.57
C THR A 71 -43.16 -57.55 0.75
N ALA A 72 -43.72 -56.71 -0.13
CA ALA A 72 -44.78 -57.12 -1.05
C ALA A 72 -44.29 -58.17 -2.07
N LYS A 73 -43.06 -58.02 -2.59
CA LYS A 73 -42.42 -59.03 -3.46
C LYS A 73 -42.18 -60.36 -2.72
N ALA A 74 -41.80 -60.32 -1.45
CA ALA A 74 -41.67 -61.52 -0.62
C ALA A 74 -43.03 -62.20 -0.39
N THR A 75 -44.07 -61.42 -0.10
CA THR A 75 -45.47 -61.92 0.05
C THR A 75 -45.96 -62.61 -1.23
N ALA A 76 -45.68 -62.02 -2.40
CA ALA A 76 -45.97 -62.63 -3.69
C ALA A 76 -45.19 -63.94 -3.95
N ASN A 77 -44.03 -64.14 -3.32
CA ASN A 77 -43.31 -65.42 -3.38
C ASN A 77 -43.96 -66.46 -2.48
N ASP A 78 -44.39 -66.07 -1.29
CA ASP A 78 -45.08 -66.96 -0.34
C ASP A 78 -46.46 -67.38 -0.88
N GLU A 79 -47.18 -66.46 -1.55
CA GLU A 79 -48.39 -66.76 -2.36
C GLU A 79 -48.15 -67.94 -3.30
N ARG A 80 -47.06 -67.87 -4.10
CA ARG A 80 -46.69 -68.95 -5.03
C ARG A 80 -46.31 -70.22 -4.29
N GLY A 81 -45.62 -70.11 -3.15
CA GLY A 81 -45.32 -71.23 -2.26
C GLY A 81 -46.59 -71.97 -1.84
N TYR A 82 -47.57 -71.23 -1.32
CA TYR A 82 -48.87 -71.75 -0.91
C TYR A 82 -49.62 -72.42 -2.06
N LEU A 83 -49.74 -71.76 -3.22
CA LEU A 83 -50.46 -72.32 -4.38
C LEU A 83 -49.84 -73.63 -4.91
N LEU A 84 -48.53 -73.81 -4.73
CA LEU A 84 -47.81 -75.01 -5.15
C LEU A 84 -47.92 -76.15 -4.12
N SER A 85 -47.66 -75.85 -2.85
CA SER A 85 -47.55 -76.86 -1.77
C SER A 85 -48.87 -77.14 -1.05
N GLY A 86 -49.74 -76.13 -0.94
CA GLY A 86 -50.89 -76.13 -0.03
C GLY A 86 -50.52 -76.07 1.46
N ASP A 87 -49.27 -75.73 1.79
CA ASP A 87 -48.78 -75.69 3.17
C ASP A 87 -49.34 -74.46 3.91
N PRO A 88 -50.13 -74.63 4.99
CA PRO A 88 -50.73 -73.51 5.71
C PRO A 88 -49.71 -72.58 6.38
N GLU A 89 -48.44 -72.99 6.56
CA GLU A 89 -47.39 -72.11 7.09
C GLU A 89 -47.25 -70.83 6.25
N PHE A 90 -47.33 -70.94 4.93
CA PHE A 90 -47.29 -69.78 4.03
C PHE A 90 -48.43 -68.78 4.28
N LEU A 91 -49.62 -69.23 4.70
CA LEU A 91 -50.72 -68.31 5.01
C LEU A 91 -50.39 -67.42 6.21
N THR A 92 -49.74 -67.99 7.22
CA THR A 92 -49.27 -67.23 8.40
C THR A 92 -48.15 -66.26 8.02
N GLU A 93 -47.18 -66.68 7.20
CA GLU A 93 -46.11 -65.80 6.71
C GLU A 93 -46.66 -64.63 5.87
N ILE A 94 -47.65 -64.92 5.01
CA ILE A 94 -48.32 -63.91 4.19
C ILE A 94 -49.07 -62.90 5.05
N GLU A 95 -49.84 -63.35 6.04
CA GLU A 95 -50.56 -62.46 6.96
C GLU A 95 -49.59 -61.54 7.72
N GLU A 96 -48.48 -62.09 8.23
CA GLU A 96 -47.45 -61.30 8.91
C GLU A 96 -46.81 -60.27 7.96
N ARG A 97 -46.51 -60.65 6.72
CA ARG A 97 -45.90 -59.73 5.75
C ARG A 97 -46.88 -58.66 5.27
N LEU A 98 -48.17 -58.98 5.08
CA LEU A 98 -49.18 -57.99 4.76
C LEU A 98 -49.29 -56.94 5.88
N GLY A 99 -49.26 -57.36 7.14
CA GLY A 99 -49.18 -56.42 8.28
C GLY A 99 -47.91 -55.56 8.26
N LYS A 100 -46.76 -56.10 7.84
CA LYS A 100 -45.53 -55.31 7.64
C LYS A 100 -45.66 -54.33 6.48
N VAL A 101 -46.26 -54.73 5.36
CA VAL A 101 -46.51 -53.84 4.22
C VAL A 101 -47.39 -52.66 4.64
N GLU A 102 -48.47 -52.90 5.39
CA GLU A 102 -49.31 -51.83 5.96
C GLU A 102 -48.51 -50.91 6.90
N GLY A 103 -47.64 -51.49 7.74
CA GLY A 103 -46.72 -50.72 8.59
C GLY A 103 -45.78 -49.82 7.78
N HIS A 104 -45.13 -50.36 6.75
CA HIS A 104 -44.22 -49.60 5.88
C HIS A 104 -44.96 -48.53 5.07
N LEU A 105 -46.21 -48.76 4.66
CA LEU A 105 -47.05 -47.73 4.04
C LEU A 105 -47.37 -46.60 5.02
N ALA A 106 -47.66 -46.91 6.28
CA ALA A 106 -47.87 -45.91 7.32
C ALA A 106 -46.58 -45.11 7.62
N ASP A 107 -45.42 -45.77 7.64
CA ASP A 107 -44.12 -45.13 7.79
C ASP A 107 -43.84 -44.17 6.61
N ALA A 108 -44.05 -44.63 5.38
CA ALA A 108 -43.94 -43.80 4.18
C ALA A 108 -44.91 -42.60 4.24
N ARG A 109 -46.14 -42.83 4.70
CA ARG A 109 -47.14 -41.77 4.84
C ARG A 109 -46.74 -40.71 5.86
N SER A 110 -46.14 -41.14 6.97
CA SER A 110 -45.65 -40.28 8.04
C SER A 110 -44.38 -39.52 7.64
N ALA A 111 -43.57 -40.08 6.75
CA ALA A 111 -42.33 -39.48 6.27
C ALA A 111 -42.51 -38.57 5.04
N ALA A 112 -43.69 -38.60 4.40
CA ALA A 112 -44.02 -37.74 3.27
C ALA A 112 -43.99 -36.25 3.69
N ASP A 113 -43.17 -35.44 3.03
CA ASP A 113 -42.99 -34.02 3.30
C ASP A 113 -43.89 -33.14 2.43
N THR A 114 -44.20 -33.62 1.22
CA THR A 114 -45.01 -32.87 0.25
C THR A 114 -46.44 -33.40 0.12
N ALA A 115 -47.33 -32.55 -0.39
CA ALA A 115 -48.70 -32.94 -0.72
C ALA A 115 -48.76 -34.01 -1.81
N ASP A 116 -47.79 -34.00 -2.74
CA ASP A 116 -47.70 -34.97 -3.83
C ASP A 116 -47.22 -36.34 -3.31
N GLU A 117 -46.21 -36.38 -2.44
CA GLU A 117 -45.78 -37.62 -1.75
C GLU A 117 -46.89 -38.22 -0.90
N THR A 118 -47.62 -37.37 -0.18
CA THR A 118 -48.81 -37.74 0.59
C THR A 118 -49.85 -38.42 -0.32
N ALA A 119 -50.24 -37.76 -1.42
CA ALA A 119 -51.25 -38.28 -2.34
C ALA A 119 -50.78 -39.56 -3.05
N PHE A 120 -49.47 -39.67 -3.30
CA PHE A 120 -48.84 -40.87 -3.84
C PHE A 120 -48.99 -42.06 -2.88
N VAL A 121 -48.66 -41.89 -1.60
CA VAL A 121 -48.79 -42.97 -0.61
C VAL A 121 -50.25 -43.37 -0.42
N ASP A 122 -51.18 -42.42 -0.34
CA ASP A 122 -52.62 -42.71 -0.22
C ASP A 122 -53.14 -43.55 -1.40
N ARG A 123 -52.64 -43.25 -2.62
CA ARG A 123 -52.93 -44.04 -3.82
C ARG A 123 -52.31 -45.44 -3.74
N LEU A 124 -51.04 -45.52 -3.37
CA LEU A 124 -50.33 -46.79 -3.25
C LEU A 124 -50.99 -47.70 -2.20
N GLU A 125 -51.41 -47.15 -1.06
CA GLU A 125 -52.17 -47.86 -0.02
C GLU A 125 -53.48 -48.44 -0.57
N THR A 126 -54.20 -47.67 -1.38
CA THR A 126 -55.43 -48.14 -2.04
C THR A 126 -55.15 -49.30 -3.02
N GLU A 127 -54.10 -49.20 -3.82
CA GLU A 127 -53.73 -50.21 -4.81
C GLU A 127 -53.21 -51.51 -4.15
N VAL A 128 -52.39 -51.38 -3.10
CA VAL A 128 -51.91 -52.50 -2.27
C VAL A 128 -53.08 -53.15 -1.52
N GLY A 129 -54.00 -52.36 -0.97
CA GLY A 129 -55.20 -52.86 -0.30
C GLY A 129 -56.13 -53.64 -1.24
N ALA A 130 -56.23 -53.23 -2.50
CA ALA A 130 -56.97 -53.99 -3.51
C ALA A 130 -56.30 -55.34 -3.82
N TRP A 131 -54.97 -55.37 -3.90
CA TRP A 131 -54.22 -56.60 -4.10
C TRP A 131 -54.31 -57.54 -2.88
N SER A 132 -54.18 -57.04 -1.66
CA SER A 132 -54.30 -57.85 -0.43
C SER A 132 -55.71 -58.43 -0.28
N ALA A 133 -56.76 -57.68 -0.62
CA ALA A 133 -58.12 -58.20 -0.66
C ALA A 133 -58.30 -59.30 -1.72
N SER A 134 -57.65 -59.17 -2.89
CA SER A 134 -57.64 -60.21 -3.92
C SER A 134 -56.91 -61.47 -3.45
N LEU A 135 -55.77 -61.33 -2.76
CA LEU A 135 -55.06 -62.45 -2.15
C LEU A 135 -55.93 -63.21 -1.14
N GLN A 136 -56.64 -62.50 -0.26
CA GLN A 136 -57.53 -63.15 0.70
C GLN A 136 -58.64 -63.96 0.01
N ALA A 137 -59.29 -63.37 -1.00
CA ALA A 137 -60.32 -64.04 -1.80
C ALA A 137 -59.76 -65.26 -2.56
N GLU A 138 -58.52 -65.18 -3.01
CA GLU A 138 -57.80 -66.29 -3.66
C GLU A 138 -57.55 -67.45 -2.68
N PHE A 139 -57.13 -67.16 -1.44
CA PHE A 139 -56.91 -68.19 -0.42
C PHE A 139 -58.22 -68.85 0.02
N ASP A 140 -59.29 -68.07 0.18
CA ASP A 140 -60.63 -68.59 0.48
C ASP A 140 -61.12 -69.52 -0.65
N LEU A 141 -60.84 -69.14 -1.91
CA LEU A 141 -61.17 -69.94 -3.08
C LEU A 141 -60.32 -71.22 -3.14
N TYR A 142 -59.03 -71.16 -2.78
CA TYR A 142 -58.14 -72.32 -2.81
C TYR A 142 -58.64 -73.46 -1.91
N ALA A 143 -59.27 -73.14 -0.79
CA ALA A 143 -59.87 -74.11 0.12
C ALA A 143 -61.05 -74.90 -0.49
N THR A 144 -61.69 -74.37 -1.55
CA THR A 144 -62.90 -74.95 -2.18
C THR A 144 -62.69 -75.39 -3.63
N ASP A 145 -61.90 -74.64 -4.39
CA ASP A 145 -61.53 -74.90 -5.80
C ASP A 145 -60.12 -74.38 -6.10
N ARG A 146 -59.14 -75.29 -6.00
CA ARG A 146 -57.74 -75.00 -6.33
C ARG A 146 -57.53 -74.51 -7.76
N GLY A 147 -58.28 -75.03 -8.72
CA GLY A 147 -58.11 -74.67 -10.13
C GLY A 147 -58.54 -73.22 -10.38
N ALA A 148 -59.65 -72.83 -9.79
CA ALA A 148 -60.16 -71.46 -9.85
C ALA A 148 -59.25 -70.47 -9.11
N ALA A 149 -58.71 -70.84 -7.93
CA ALA A 149 -57.76 -70.01 -7.19
C ALA A 149 -56.46 -69.76 -7.99
N VAL A 150 -55.89 -70.80 -8.60
CA VAL A 150 -54.70 -70.65 -9.47
C VAL A 150 -55.02 -69.76 -10.68
N ALA A 151 -56.20 -69.90 -11.30
CA ALA A 151 -56.59 -69.03 -12.40
C ALA A 151 -56.71 -67.55 -11.97
N MET A 152 -57.27 -67.30 -10.78
CA MET A 152 -57.36 -65.96 -10.19
C MET A 152 -55.98 -65.36 -9.90
N ALA A 153 -55.05 -66.16 -9.37
CA ALA A 153 -53.66 -65.76 -9.13
C ALA A 153 -52.95 -65.27 -10.39
N PHE A 154 -53.14 -65.97 -11.52
CA PHE A 154 -52.49 -65.65 -12.79
C PHE A 154 -53.14 -64.47 -13.55
N ASP A 155 -54.38 -64.11 -13.23
CA ASP A 155 -55.15 -63.08 -13.91
C ASP A 155 -55.41 -61.85 -13.02
N GLN A 156 -56.41 -61.92 -12.14
CA GLN A 156 -56.85 -60.79 -11.31
C GLN A 156 -55.79 -60.37 -10.28
N THR A 157 -55.31 -61.29 -9.44
CA THR A 157 -54.34 -60.98 -8.37
C THR A 157 -53.03 -60.46 -8.98
N ARG A 158 -52.55 -61.11 -10.05
CA ARG A 158 -51.36 -60.65 -10.79
C ARG A 158 -51.55 -59.28 -11.43
N SER A 159 -52.73 -58.97 -11.97
CA SER A 159 -53.00 -57.67 -12.58
C SER A 159 -52.99 -56.56 -11.54
N LEU A 160 -53.63 -56.77 -10.39
CA LEU A 160 -53.57 -55.84 -9.26
C LEU A 160 -52.15 -55.66 -8.73
N ARG A 161 -51.37 -56.75 -8.66
CA ARG A 161 -49.95 -56.67 -8.29
C ARG A 161 -49.16 -55.77 -9.21
N LYS A 162 -49.32 -55.94 -10.53
CA LYS A 162 -48.63 -55.11 -11.53
C LYS A 162 -48.96 -53.63 -11.40
N VAL A 163 -50.20 -53.30 -11.04
CA VAL A 163 -50.64 -51.91 -10.88
C VAL A 163 -49.86 -51.24 -9.75
N TYR A 164 -49.86 -51.82 -8.55
CA TYR A 164 -49.12 -51.20 -7.43
C TYR A 164 -47.60 -51.26 -7.66
N GLU A 165 -47.06 -52.30 -8.31
CA GLU A 165 -45.62 -52.41 -8.62
C GLU A 165 -45.18 -51.26 -9.54
N GLU A 166 -45.94 -50.97 -10.61
CA GLU A 166 -45.64 -49.88 -11.54
C GLU A 166 -45.75 -48.50 -10.86
N THR A 167 -46.77 -48.30 -10.03
CA THR A 167 -46.92 -47.08 -9.22
C THR A 167 -45.72 -46.93 -8.26
N LEU A 168 -45.37 -48.00 -7.55
CA LEU A 168 -44.28 -47.99 -6.58
C LEU A 168 -42.93 -47.71 -7.22
N ASP A 169 -42.60 -48.41 -8.32
CA ASP A 169 -41.33 -48.22 -9.04
C ASP A 169 -41.21 -46.76 -9.53
N THR A 170 -42.30 -46.19 -10.07
CA THR A 170 -42.34 -44.77 -10.49
C THR A 170 -42.13 -43.81 -9.30
N GLY A 171 -42.71 -44.12 -8.15
CA GLY A 171 -42.55 -43.30 -6.94
C GLY A 171 -41.15 -43.36 -6.36
N ILE A 172 -40.53 -44.55 -6.32
CA ILE A 172 -39.13 -44.72 -5.89
C ILE A 172 -38.20 -43.95 -6.82
N GLU A 173 -38.36 -44.08 -8.14
CA GLU A 173 -37.55 -43.33 -9.11
C GLU A 173 -37.70 -41.80 -8.93
N ALA A 174 -38.92 -41.32 -8.69
CA ALA A 174 -39.18 -39.90 -8.46
C ALA A 174 -38.54 -39.41 -7.14
N ALA A 175 -38.63 -40.21 -6.07
CA ALA A 175 -38.10 -39.85 -4.77
C ALA A 175 -36.56 -39.91 -4.74
N ASP A 176 -35.95 -40.89 -5.42
CA ASP A 176 -34.49 -40.95 -5.64
C ASP A 176 -34.01 -39.75 -6.48
N ALA A 177 -34.75 -39.37 -7.52
CA ALA A 177 -34.43 -38.20 -8.33
C ALA A 177 -34.50 -36.91 -7.50
N ALA A 178 -35.52 -36.75 -6.65
CA ALA A 178 -35.66 -35.60 -5.77
C ALA A 178 -34.51 -35.51 -4.75
N LEU A 179 -34.09 -36.63 -4.16
CA LEU A 179 -32.90 -36.72 -3.30
C LEU A 179 -31.62 -36.28 -4.01
N MET A 180 -31.44 -36.70 -5.27
CA MET A 180 -30.27 -36.34 -6.08
C MET A 180 -30.28 -34.86 -6.51
N GLU A 181 -31.44 -34.34 -6.91
CA GLU A 181 -31.59 -32.96 -7.37
C GLU A 181 -31.39 -31.99 -6.21
N GLY A 182 -31.93 -32.31 -5.02
CA GLY A 182 -31.78 -31.51 -3.81
C GLY A 182 -32.07 -30.04 -4.09
N ALA A 183 -33.22 -29.73 -4.72
CA ALA A 183 -33.52 -28.40 -5.24
C ALA A 183 -33.37 -27.31 -4.16
N SER A 184 -33.75 -27.63 -2.92
CA SER A 184 -33.59 -26.76 -1.75
C SER A 184 -32.11 -26.49 -1.42
N TYR A 185 -31.25 -27.50 -1.55
CA TYR A 185 -29.82 -27.41 -1.37
C TYR A 185 -29.16 -26.61 -2.50
N ALA A 186 -29.54 -26.85 -3.76
CA ALA A 186 -28.97 -26.15 -4.92
C ALA A 186 -29.20 -24.63 -4.85
N ASP A 187 -30.41 -24.19 -4.47
CA ASP A 187 -30.72 -22.78 -4.26
C ASP A 187 -29.93 -22.17 -3.10
N THR A 188 -29.80 -22.92 -2.00
CA THR A 188 -29.00 -22.49 -0.84
C THR A 188 -27.52 -22.35 -1.20
N VAL A 189 -26.98 -23.26 -2.01
CA VAL A 189 -25.60 -23.19 -2.53
C VAL A 189 -25.42 -21.94 -3.40
N SER A 190 -26.33 -21.72 -4.34
CA SER A 190 -26.26 -20.56 -5.25
C SER A 190 -26.28 -19.24 -4.48
N ALA A 191 -27.18 -19.10 -3.50
CA ALA A 191 -27.26 -17.93 -2.65
C ALA A 191 -25.97 -17.70 -1.83
N ALA A 192 -25.42 -18.76 -1.23
CA ALA A 192 -24.16 -18.71 -0.49
C ALA A 192 -22.98 -18.26 -1.37
N VAL A 193 -22.86 -18.85 -2.56
CA VAL A 193 -21.83 -18.49 -3.55
C VAL A 193 -21.96 -17.01 -3.94
N TRP A 194 -23.16 -16.54 -4.27
CA TRP A 194 -23.35 -15.15 -4.68
C TRP A 194 -23.05 -14.15 -3.56
N ARG A 195 -23.48 -14.42 -2.32
CA ARG A 195 -23.12 -13.60 -1.15
C ARG A 195 -21.60 -13.52 -0.98
N THR A 196 -20.91 -14.66 -1.04
CA THR A 196 -19.44 -14.72 -0.93
C THR A 196 -18.77 -13.92 -2.05
N VAL A 197 -19.23 -14.07 -3.30
CA VAL A 197 -18.69 -13.35 -4.46
C VAL A 197 -18.90 -11.84 -4.30
N VAL A 198 -20.07 -11.38 -3.89
CA VAL A 198 -20.36 -9.94 -3.70
C VAL A 198 -19.49 -9.36 -2.59
N VAL A 199 -19.37 -10.03 -1.43
CA VAL A 199 -18.53 -9.56 -0.32
C VAL A 199 -17.05 -9.51 -0.73
N CYS A 200 -16.57 -10.53 -1.44
CA CYS A 200 -15.21 -10.57 -1.97
C CYS A 200 -14.97 -9.43 -2.98
N ALA A 201 -15.87 -9.24 -3.94
CA ALA A 201 -15.77 -8.18 -4.94
C ALA A 201 -15.74 -6.78 -4.30
N VAL A 202 -16.64 -6.51 -3.34
CA VAL A 202 -16.66 -5.24 -2.60
C VAL A 202 -15.37 -5.03 -1.81
N GLY A 203 -14.89 -6.06 -1.10
CA GLY A 203 -13.66 -5.96 -0.33
C GLY A 203 -12.42 -5.73 -1.20
N VAL A 204 -12.32 -6.41 -2.35
CA VAL A 204 -11.25 -6.19 -3.34
C VAL A 204 -11.32 -4.77 -3.90
N LEU A 205 -12.50 -4.27 -4.26
CA LEU A 205 -12.68 -2.91 -4.76
C LEU A 205 -12.27 -1.85 -3.71
N LEU A 206 -12.63 -2.06 -2.44
CA LEU A 206 -12.23 -1.17 -1.35
C LEU A 206 -10.72 -1.21 -1.10
N ALA A 207 -10.11 -2.40 -1.10
CA ALA A 207 -8.67 -2.56 -0.93
C ALA A 207 -7.89 -1.91 -2.10
N LEU A 208 -8.32 -2.12 -3.35
CA LEU A 208 -7.74 -1.50 -4.53
C LEU A 208 -7.94 0.02 -4.53
N GLY A 209 -9.14 0.49 -4.20
CA GLY A 209 -9.46 1.92 -4.13
C GLY A 209 -8.57 2.65 -3.12
N LEU A 210 -8.46 2.10 -1.90
CA LEU A 210 -7.58 2.67 -0.87
C LEU A 210 -6.11 2.56 -1.24
N GLY A 211 -5.67 1.39 -1.75
CA GLY A 211 -4.29 1.18 -2.20
C GLY A 211 -3.86 2.16 -3.29
N LEU A 212 -4.71 2.38 -4.30
CA LEU A 212 -4.46 3.35 -5.37
C LEU A 212 -4.45 4.80 -4.85
N ALA A 213 -5.32 5.14 -3.89
CA ALA A 213 -5.33 6.46 -3.29
C ALA A 213 -4.04 6.74 -2.49
N VAL A 214 -3.59 5.77 -1.71
CA VAL A 214 -2.33 5.83 -0.96
C VAL A 214 -1.15 5.93 -1.93
N ALA A 215 -1.04 5.03 -2.92
CA ALA A 215 0.04 5.05 -3.90
C ALA A 215 0.12 6.39 -4.66
N ARG A 216 -1.01 6.93 -5.13
CA ARG A 216 -1.05 8.23 -5.80
C ARG A 216 -0.62 9.38 -4.91
N SER A 217 -0.97 9.37 -3.62
CA SER A 217 -0.55 10.39 -2.67
C SER A 217 0.98 10.40 -2.52
N PHE A 218 1.57 9.22 -2.35
CA PHE A 218 3.02 9.04 -2.19
C PHE A 218 3.78 9.45 -3.44
N SER A 219 3.41 8.91 -4.60
CA SER A 219 4.11 9.19 -5.86
C SER A 219 4.07 10.68 -6.20
N ARG A 220 2.97 11.38 -5.92
CA ARG A 220 2.86 12.82 -6.13
C ARG A 220 3.74 13.62 -5.17
N GLY A 221 3.73 13.29 -3.88
CA GLY A 221 4.55 13.97 -2.87
C GLY A 221 6.05 13.80 -3.13
N LEU A 222 6.49 12.55 -3.34
CA LEU A 222 7.88 12.23 -3.67
C LEU A 222 8.31 12.82 -5.02
N GLY A 223 7.42 12.85 -6.01
CA GLY A 223 7.69 13.49 -7.29
C GLY A 223 8.00 14.99 -7.17
N ARG A 224 7.25 15.72 -6.33
CA ARG A 224 7.52 17.15 -6.08
C ARG A 224 8.82 17.37 -5.32
N LEU A 225 9.11 16.55 -4.31
CA LEU A 225 10.38 16.57 -3.58
C LEU A 225 11.56 16.35 -4.53
N ARG A 226 11.47 15.33 -5.39
CA ARG A 226 12.49 15.05 -6.41
C ARG A 226 12.72 16.24 -7.33
N VAL A 227 11.65 16.81 -7.91
CA VAL A 227 11.78 17.97 -8.81
C VAL A 227 12.42 19.17 -8.10
N ALA A 228 12.07 19.41 -6.84
CA ALA A 228 12.68 20.50 -6.07
C ALA A 228 14.16 20.24 -5.78
N ALA A 229 14.52 19.01 -5.41
CA ALA A 229 15.91 18.61 -5.19
C ALA A 229 16.74 18.70 -6.48
N ASP A 230 16.20 18.28 -7.63
CA ASP A 230 16.86 18.37 -8.93
C ASP A 230 17.12 19.84 -9.32
N ARG A 231 16.16 20.74 -9.07
CA ARG A 231 16.35 22.19 -9.29
C ARG A 231 17.38 22.80 -8.36
N LEU A 232 17.35 22.44 -7.08
CA LEU A 232 18.35 22.87 -6.10
C LEU A 232 19.75 22.41 -6.49
N ALA A 233 19.90 21.16 -6.97
CA ALA A 233 21.16 20.63 -7.48
C ALA A 233 21.66 21.40 -8.72
N GLY A 234 20.74 21.96 -9.52
CA GLY A 234 21.05 22.88 -10.62
C GLY A 234 21.40 24.31 -10.18
N GLY A 235 21.46 24.60 -8.87
CA GLY A 235 21.75 25.92 -8.32
C GLY A 235 20.53 26.86 -8.26
N ASP A 236 19.34 26.39 -8.61
CA ASP A 236 18.12 27.18 -8.51
C ASP A 236 17.62 27.20 -7.07
N LEU A 237 18.09 28.21 -6.34
CA LEU A 237 17.64 28.43 -4.97
C LEU A 237 16.21 28.97 -4.90
N THR A 238 15.54 29.37 -5.98
CA THR A 238 14.18 29.98 -5.91
C THR A 238 13.06 28.96 -5.73
N VAL A 239 13.37 27.66 -5.85
CA VAL A 239 12.40 26.58 -5.78
C VAL A 239 11.75 26.46 -4.39
N SER A 240 10.50 25.98 -4.37
CA SER A 240 9.82 25.53 -3.16
C SER A 240 8.98 24.31 -3.47
N VAL A 241 8.91 23.37 -2.53
CA VAL A 241 8.14 22.12 -2.68
C VAL A 241 6.63 22.40 -2.55
N GLY A 242 6.24 23.33 -1.67
CA GLY A 242 4.85 23.79 -1.52
C GLY A 242 3.88 22.69 -1.09
N LEU A 243 4.34 21.65 -0.39
CA LEU A 243 3.49 20.60 0.16
C LEU A 243 2.93 21.02 1.51
N GLN A 244 1.60 20.97 1.63
CA GLN A 244 0.86 21.35 2.85
C GLN A 244 0.46 20.14 3.70
N GLN A 245 0.89 18.93 3.31
CA GLN A 245 0.59 17.70 4.04
C GLN A 245 1.27 17.72 5.41
N ARG A 246 0.63 17.11 6.41
CA ARG A 246 1.18 16.99 7.77
C ARG A 246 1.91 15.68 8.06
N ASP A 247 2.03 14.81 7.05
CA ASP A 247 2.74 13.55 7.15
C ASP A 247 4.26 13.72 7.04
N GLU A 248 4.99 12.60 7.05
CA GLU A 248 6.44 12.56 6.95
C GLU A 248 6.93 13.19 5.64
N ILE A 249 6.16 13.08 4.55
CA ILE A 249 6.50 13.67 3.25
C ILE A 249 6.39 15.19 3.31
N GLY A 250 5.29 15.71 3.86
CA GLY A 250 5.12 17.14 4.08
C GLY A 250 6.12 17.75 5.06
N ARG A 251 6.48 17.03 6.12
CA ARG A 251 7.57 17.45 7.02
C ARG A 251 8.92 17.50 6.32
N THR A 252 9.22 16.51 5.49
CA THR A 252 10.47 16.49 4.69
C THR A 252 10.50 17.64 3.69
N ALA A 253 9.36 17.95 3.07
CA ALA A 253 9.22 19.09 2.18
C ALA A 253 9.45 20.43 2.89
N ALA A 254 8.89 20.61 4.08
CA ALA A 254 9.12 21.80 4.88
C ALA A 254 10.60 21.94 5.27
N SER A 255 11.26 20.85 5.66
CA SER A 255 12.71 20.86 5.95
C SER A 255 13.55 21.22 4.73
N LEU A 256 13.19 20.74 3.54
CA LEU A 256 13.87 21.12 2.30
C LEU A 256 13.65 22.60 1.97
N ASP A 257 12.42 23.12 2.12
CA ASP A 257 12.13 24.54 1.93
C ASP A 257 12.94 25.43 2.89
N THR A 258 13.07 25.02 4.16
CA THR A 258 13.94 25.71 5.14
C THR A 258 15.41 25.67 4.71
N ALA A 259 15.93 24.52 4.28
CA ALA A 259 17.32 24.40 3.82
C ALA A 259 17.59 25.31 2.60
N VAL A 260 16.66 25.39 1.66
CA VAL A 260 16.75 26.29 0.50
C VAL A 260 16.76 27.76 0.95
N ALA A 261 15.93 28.14 1.93
CA ALA A 261 15.91 29.50 2.47
C ALA A 261 17.24 29.88 3.15
N GLU A 262 17.82 28.98 3.94
CA GLU A 262 19.13 29.20 4.57
C GLU A 262 20.25 29.33 3.52
N LEU A 263 20.25 28.49 2.49
CA LEU A 263 21.20 28.59 1.38
C LEU A 263 21.10 29.94 0.65
N ARG A 264 19.89 30.49 0.46
CA ARG A 264 19.72 31.85 -0.10
C ARG A 264 20.36 32.90 0.79
N THR A 265 20.15 32.83 2.10
CA THR A 265 20.75 33.76 3.06
C THR A 265 22.27 33.72 2.98
N VAL A 266 22.86 32.51 2.96
CA VAL A 266 24.32 32.34 2.82
C VAL A 266 24.83 32.88 1.48
N MET A 267 24.14 32.62 0.37
CA MET A 267 24.55 33.21 -0.92
C MET A 267 24.44 34.75 -0.90
N GLY A 268 23.44 35.31 -0.23
CA GLY A 268 23.30 36.75 -0.05
C GLY A 268 24.46 37.37 0.74
N THR A 269 24.95 36.70 1.79
CA THR A 269 26.12 37.17 2.54
C THR A 269 27.41 37.07 1.73
N VAL A 270 27.56 36.01 0.91
CA VAL A 270 28.70 35.86 -0.01
C VAL A 270 28.74 36.99 -1.04
N VAL A 271 27.60 37.34 -1.64
CA VAL A 271 27.50 38.47 -2.57
C VAL A 271 27.89 39.79 -1.90
N GLY A 272 27.34 40.07 -0.71
CA GLY A 272 27.69 41.29 0.03
C GLY A 272 29.17 41.36 0.46
N ALA A 273 29.79 40.22 0.76
CA ALA A 273 31.22 40.14 1.04
C ALA A 273 32.05 40.39 -0.23
N ALA A 274 31.63 39.84 -1.38
CA ALA A 274 32.29 40.07 -2.66
C ALA A 274 32.24 41.54 -3.09
N ASP A 275 31.10 42.22 -2.89
CA ASP A 275 30.96 43.66 -3.17
C ASP A 275 31.88 44.50 -2.28
N SER A 276 31.97 44.16 -0.98
CA SER A 276 32.92 44.81 -0.06
C SER A 276 34.38 44.64 -0.51
N VAL A 277 34.76 43.43 -0.93
CA VAL A 277 36.11 43.14 -1.44
C VAL A 277 36.39 43.90 -2.74
N ALA A 278 35.42 44.00 -3.64
CA ALA A 278 35.55 44.77 -4.87
C ALA A 278 35.79 46.26 -4.57
N SER A 279 34.99 46.85 -3.67
CA SER A 279 35.15 48.25 -3.24
C SER A 279 36.50 48.52 -2.56
N SER A 280 36.95 47.65 -1.64
CA SER A 280 38.27 47.79 -1.03
C SER A 280 39.41 47.64 -2.04
N SER A 281 39.22 46.83 -3.08
CA SER A 281 40.20 46.69 -4.17
C SER A 281 40.30 47.96 -5.03
N GLU A 282 39.18 48.63 -5.27
CA GLU A 282 39.16 49.94 -5.95
C GLU A 282 39.86 51.03 -5.12
N GLU A 283 39.59 51.09 -3.82
CA GLU A 283 40.25 52.04 -2.90
C GLU A 283 41.75 51.78 -2.79
N LEU A 284 42.17 50.51 -2.73
CA LEU A 284 43.58 50.12 -2.74
C LEU A 284 44.27 50.50 -4.06
N SER A 285 43.57 50.34 -5.20
CA SER A 285 44.08 50.74 -6.51
C SER A 285 44.30 52.25 -6.58
N ALA A 286 43.33 53.05 -6.12
CA ALA A 286 43.44 54.50 -6.04
C ALA A 286 44.58 54.95 -5.12
N SER A 287 44.70 54.34 -3.93
CA SER A 287 45.79 54.61 -2.99
C SER A 287 47.16 54.26 -3.58
N SER A 288 47.26 53.14 -4.30
CA SER A 288 48.51 52.73 -4.97
C SER A 288 48.92 53.70 -6.08
N ALA A 289 47.96 54.25 -6.82
CA ALA A 289 48.21 55.28 -7.83
C ALA A 289 48.71 56.59 -7.19
N GLN A 290 48.11 57.02 -6.07
CA GLN A 290 48.56 58.19 -5.33
C GLN A 290 49.97 58.01 -4.77
N ILE A 291 50.28 56.84 -4.18
CA ILE A 291 51.62 56.51 -3.69
C ILE A 291 52.65 56.60 -4.83
N SER A 292 52.31 56.07 -6.01
CA SER A 292 53.20 56.13 -7.18
C SER A 292 53.48 57.58 -7.58
N ALA A 293 52.45 58.43 -7.65
CA ALA A 293 52.62 59.85 -7.95
C ALA A 293 53.47 60.59 -6.89
N SER A 294 53.25 60.34 -5.60
CA SER A 294 54.06 60.94 -4.53
C SER A 294 55.51 60.45 -4.55
N ALA A 295 55.75 59.19 -4.94
CA ALA A 295 57.09 58.65 -5.12
C ALA A 295 57.83 59.32 -6.28
N GLU A 296 57.15 59.57 -7.41
CA GLU A 296 57.70 60.33 -8.54
C GLU A 296 58.06 61.77 -8.14
N GLU A 297 57.18 62.46 -7.39
CA GLU A 297 57.44 63.81 -6.89
C GLU A 297 58.60 63.86 -5.89
N THR A 298 58.66 62.90 -4.97
CA THR A 298 59.79 62.76 -4.02
C THR A 298 61.11 62.51 -4.74
N SER A 299 61.08 61.70 -5.81
CA SER A 299 62.25 61.45 -6.65
C SER A 299 62.73 62.73 -7.34
N ALA A 300 61.81 63.50 -7.93
CA ALA A 300 62.11 64.79 -8.54
C ALA A 300 62.71 65.79 -7.53
N GLN A 301 62.12 65.90 -6.33
CA GLN A 301 62.62 66.78 -5.27
C GLN A 301 64.01 66.35 -4.77
N SER A 302 64.26 65.04 -4.67
CA SER A 302 65.59 64.50 -4.33
C SER A 302 66.64 64.90 -5.37
N GLY A 303 66.26 64.92 -6.66
CA GLY A 303 67.10 65.44 -7.74
C GLY A 303 67.45 66.92 -7.57
N VAL A 304 66.48 67.75 -7.17
CA VAL A 304 66.72 69.18 -6.87
C VAL A 304 67.68 69.34 -5.68
N VAL A 305 67.47 68.58 -4.61
CA VAL A 305 68.36 68.62 -3.43
C VAL A 305 69.78 68.19 -3.77
N ALA A 306 69.95 67.15 -4.59
CA ALA A 306 71.26 66.73 -5.08
C ALA A 306 71.96 67.86 -5.86
N GLY A 307 71.25 68.53 -6.77
CA GLY A 307 71.79 69.68 -7.50
C GLY A 307 72.18 70.85 -6.58
N ALA A 308 71.36 71.17 -5.58
CA ALA A 308 71.68 72.18 -4.58
C ALA A 308 72.92 71.79 -3.74
N ALA A 309 73.05 70.52 -3.37
CA ALA A 309 74.22 70.02 -2.64
C ALA A 309 75.51 70.12 -3.48
N GLU A 310 75.45 69.86 -4.79
CA GLU A 310 76.58 70.07 -5.70
C GLU A 310 76.99 71.56 -5.78
N GLU A 311 76.01 72.47 -5.78
CA GLU A 311 76.27 73.91 -5.78
C GLU A 311 76.88 74.37 -4.45
N VAL A 312 76.35 73.92 -3.31
CA VAL A 312 76.94 74.18 -1.99
C VAL A 312 78.37 73.65 -1.92
N SER A 313 78.62 72.45 -2.43
CA SER A 313 79.97 71.89 -2.51
C SER A 313 80.90 72.84 -3.26
N ARG A 314 80.53 73.24 -4.49
CA ARG A 314 81.30 74.21 -5.30
C ARG A 314 81.58 75.52 -4.56
N ASN A 315 80.60 76.03 -3.83
CA ASN A 315 80.77 77.23 -3.00
C ASN A 315 81.76 77.01 -1.86
N VAL A 316 81.71 75.85 -1.17
CA VAL A 316 82.68 75.48 -0.14
C VAL A 316 84.09 75.36 -0.72
N GLN A 317 84.28 74.76 -1.91
CA GLN A 317 85.60 74.73 -2.55
C GLN A 317 86.10 76.14 -2.91
N THR A 318 85.21 77.01 -3.37
CA THR A 318 85.54 78.42 -3.66
C THR A 318 85.97 79.16 -2.40
N VAL A 319 85.25 78.97 -1.29
CA VAL A 319 85.59 79.54 0.03
C VAL A 319 86.92 78.98 0.53
N ALA A 320 87.16 77.67 0.39
CA ALA A 320 88.43 77.04 0.79
C ALA A 320 89.61 77.65 0.02
N ALA A 321 89.49 77.81 -1.31
CA ALA A 321 90.50 78.48 -2.12
C ALA A 321 90.72 79.94 -1.67
N GLY A 322 89.65 80.68 -1.37
CA GLY A 322 89.74 82.03 -0.80
C GLY A 322 90.45 82.07 0.55
N ALA A 323 90.18 81.09 1.43
CA ALA A 323 90.83 80.97 2.73
C ALA A 323 92.32 80.61 2.60
N GLU A 324 92.72 79.77 1.65
CA GLU A 324 94.12 79.47 1.33
C GLU A 324 94.86 80.72 0.85
N GLN A 325 94.25 81.49 -0.05
CA GLN A 325 94.81 82.77 -0.53
C GLN A 325 94.93 83.78 0.61
N MET A 326 93.90 83.92 1.45
CA MET A 326 93.93 84.76 2.63
C MET A 326 95.02 84.32 3.61
N GLY A 327 95.19 83.01 3.83
CA GLY A 327 96.27 82.46 4.65
C GLY A 327 97.66 82.78 4.08
N ALA A 328 97.82 82.80 2.75
CA ALA A 328 99.04 83.25 2.10
C ALA A 328 99.29 84.75 2.33
N SER A 329 98.29 85.60 2.15
CA SER A 329 98.40 87.04 2.43
C SER A 329 98.68 87.33 3.90
N ILE A 330 98.11 86.58 4.86
CA ILE A 330 98.43 86.73 6.28
C ILE A 330 99.88 86.36 6.56
N ARG A 331 100.40 85.28 5.96
CA ARG A 331 101.83 84.93 6.06
C ARG A 331 102.73 86.01 5.48
N GLU A 332 102.35 86.59 4.35
CA GLU A 332 103.06 87.72 3.72
C GLU A 332 103.02 88.98 4.60
N ILE A 333 101.86 89.35 5.14
CA ILE A 333 101.71 90.47 6.09
C ILE A 333 102.57 90.22 7.33
N ALA A 334 102.53 89.03 7.91
CA ALA A 334 103.34 88.68 9.08
C ALA A 334 104.85 88.78 8.76
N SER A 335 105.27 88.34 7.57
CA SER A 335 106.64 88.50 7.08
C SER A 335 107.01 89.98 6.95
N ASN A 336 106.17 90.79 6.31
CA ASN A 336 106.39 92.23 6.13
C ASN A 336 106.39 92.99 7.47
N ALA A 337 105.53 92.59 8.41
CA ALA A 337 105.49 93.16 9.76
C ALA A 337 106.73 92.79 10.57
N ALA A 338 107.23 91.55 10.46
CA ALA A 338 108.49 91.13 11.09
C ALA A 338 109.69 91.89 10.49
N GLU A 339 109.74 92.04 9.17
CA GLU A 339 110.76 92.85 8.48
C GLU A 339 110.69 94.32 8.93
N ALA A 340 109.49 94.91 8.97
CA ALA A 340 109.29 96.27 9.47
C ALA A 340 109.72 96.43 10.94
N SER A 341 109.43 95.44 11.79
CA SER A 341 109.87 95.43 13.18
C SER A 341 111.39 95.29 13.31
N GLU A 342 112.03 94.53 12.43
CA GLU A 342 113.49 94.43 12.37
C GLU A 342 114.13 95.75 11.91
N VAL A 343 113.58 96.39 10.88
CA VAL A 343 114.00 97.72 10.43
C VAL A 343 113.83 98.76 11.55
N ALA A 344 112.71 98.73 12.26
CA ALA A 344 112.47 99.60 13.41
C ALA A 344 113.49 99.34 14.54
N ALA A 345 113.80 98.07 14.85
CA ALA A 345 114.82 97.72 15.82
C ALA A 345 116.22 98.21 15.40
N ARG A 346 116.61 98.02 14.14
CA ARG A 346 117.86 98.58 13.58
C ARG A 346 117.89 100.11 13.68
N ALA A 347 116.77 100.78 13.43
CA ALA A 347 116.66 102.24 13.55
C ALA A 347 116.82 102.71 15.01
N VAL A 348 116.27 101.99 15.99
CA VAL A 348 116.47 102.26 17.43
C VAL A 348 117.93 102.05 17.83
N THR A 349 118.56 100.94 17.44
CA THR A 349 119.98 100.69 17.72
C THR A 349 120.89 101.75 17.07
N ALA A 350 120.57 102.19 15.86
CA ALA A 350 121.26 103.31 15.21
C ALA A 350 121.09 104.62 15.99
N ALA A 351 119.90 104.87 16.56
CA ALA A 351 119.67 106.03 17.43
C ALA A 351 120.44 105.94 18.76
N GLU A 352 120.50 104.76 19.39
CA GLU A 352 121.21 104.53 20.67
C GLU A 352 122.74 104.59 20.55
N THR A 353 123.30 104.28 19.38
CA THR A 353 124.75 104.39 19.12
C THR A 353 125.19 105.81 18.76
N THR A 354 124.27 106.77 18.69
CA THR A 354 124.52 108.18 18.33
C THR A 354 124.51 109.14 19.53
N THR A 355 124.56 108.62 20.77
CA THR A 355 124.73 109.39 22.03
C THR A 355 125.95 108.92 22.80
#